data_AF-Q686C1-F1
#
_entry.id   AF-Q686C1-F1
#
_cell.length_a   1.000
_cell.length_b   1.000
_cell.length_c   1.000
_cell.angle_alpha   90.00
_cell.angle_beta   90.00
_cell.angle_gamma   90.00
#
_symmetry.space_group_name_H-M   'P 1'
#
loop_
_entity.id
_entity.type
_entity.pdbx_description
1 polymer ?
#
loop_
_entity_poly.entity_id
_entity_poly.type
_entity_poly.pdbx_seq_one_letter_code
_entity_poly.pdbx_strand_id
1 'polypeptide(L)'
;MDRRGVAGAAASGVRNDGQHLMTAQAFVPYFDLLLSIALGMARIYPVAYLVPVFCFQHLRGLPRHAVVFALGMLPASGIRQALIDAQVNWLSLAGLMFKELVLGFLLGVLLAMPFWLYESVGALLDNQRGALIGGQLNPALGTDTTPLGHLFKEMTILLLVATLGIGTLTQLIWT
;
A
#
# COMPACT_ATOMS: atom_id res chain seq x y z
N MET A 1 -30.15 -60.33 -2.26
CA MET A 1 -29.09 -59.30 -2.10
C MET A 1 -29.33 -58.23 -3.15
N ASP A 2 -29.87 -57.09 -2.71
CA ASP A 2 -30.38 -56.01 -3.54
C ASP A 2 -29.24 -55.15 -4.13
N ARG A 3 -28.99 -55.28 -5.44
CA ARG A 3 -27.97 -54.52 -6.18
C ARG A 3 -28.42 -53.11 -6.57
N ARG A 4 -29.70 -52.74 -6.36
CA ARG A 4 -30.23 -51.41 -6.75
C ARG A 4 -29.85 -50.31 -5.76
N GLY A 5 -29.72 -50.63 -4.47
CA GLY A 5 -29.29 -49.67 -3.44
C GLY A 5 -27.85 -49.17 -3.60
N VAL A 6 -26.95 -50.00 -4.11
CA VAL A 6 -25.52 -49.66 -4.26
C VAL A 6 -25.29 -48.65 -5.41
N ALA A 7 -26.06 -48.76 -6.50
CA ALA A 7 -25.98 -47.83 -7.62
C ALA A 7 -26.52 -46.43 -7.28
N GLY A 8 -27.56 -46.35 -6.44
CA GLY A 8 -28.11 -45.07 -5.96
C GLY A 8 -27.15 -44.31 -5.04
N ALA A 9 -26.40 -45.03 -4.19
CA ALA A 9 -25.39 -44.45 -3.30
C ALA A 9 -24.14 -43.96 -4.07
N ALA A 10 -23.74 -44.65 -5.14
CA ALA A 10 -22.64 -44.21 -6.00
C ALA A 10 -23.02 -42.96 -6.82
N ALA A 11 -24.26 -42.89 -7.33
CA ALA A 11 -24.75 -41.74 -8.08
C ALA A 11 -24.98 -40.49 -7.20
N SER A 12 -25.39 -40.67 -5.94
CA SER A 12 -25.48 -39.56 -4.99
C SER A 12 -24.10 -39.06 -4.55
N GLY A 13 -23.12 -39.95 -4.41
CA GLY A 13 -21.72 -39.61 -4.15
C GLY A 13 -21.11 -38.74 -5.25
N VAL A 14 -21.20 -39.17 -6.52
CA VAL A 14 -20.69 -38.40 -7.68
C VAL A 14 -21.38 -37.04 -7.83
N ARG A 15 -22.68 -36.95 -7.49
CA ARG A 15 -23.43 -35.69 -7.52
C ARG A 15 -23.02 -34.73 -6.41
N ASN A 16 -22.75 -35.24 -5.20
CA ASN A 16 -22.20 -34.45 -4.10
C ASN A 16 -20.77 -33.99 -4.41
N ASP A 17 -19.91 -34.87 -4.93
CA ASP A 17 -18.55 -34.53 -5.34
C ASP A 17 -18.55 -33.45 -6.43
N GLY A 18 -19.44 -33.54 -7.42
CA GLY A 18 -19.64 -32.51 -8.43
C GLY A 18 -20.10 -31.16 -7.85
N GLN A 19 -20.96 -31.15 -6.84
CA GLN A 19 -21.38 -29.93 -6.14
C GLN A 19 -20.25 -29.32 -5.30
N HIS A 20 -19.41 -30.13 -4.66
CA HIS A 20 -18.23 -29.66 -3.94
C HIS A 20 -17.18 -29.06 -4.90
N LEU A 21 -16.98 -29.66 -6.07
CA LEU A 21 -16.08 -29.13 -7.08
C LEU A 21 -16.60 -27.82 -7.71
N MET A 22 -17.91 -27.69 -7.93
CA MET A 22 -18.51 -26.43 -8.41
C MET A 22 -18.43 -25.30 -7.37
N THR A 23 -18.62 -25.61 -6.08
CA THR A 23 -18.49 -24.60 -5.01
C THR A 23 -17.04 -24.17 -4.79
N ALA A 24 -16.08 -25.08 -4.91
CA ALA A 24 -14.66 -24.74 -4.87
C ALA A 24 -14.24 -23.84 -6.04
N GLN A 25 -14.71 -24.12 -7.26
CA GLN A 25 -14.45 -23.31 -8.45
C GLN A 25 -15.04 -21.91 -8.35
N ALA A 26 -16.15 -21.73 -7.64
CA ALA A 26 -16.74 -20.42 -7.40
C ALA A 26 -15.85 -19.50 -6.54
N PHE A 27 -14.99 -20.07 -5.69
CA PHE A 27 -14.16 -19.29 -4.75
C PHE A 27 -12.83 -18.81 -5.34
N VAL A 28 -12.29 -19.53 -6.32
CA VAL A 28 -11.02 -19.21 -7.02
C VAL A 28 -10.92 -17.74 -7.46
N PRO A 29 -11.89 -17.14 -8.17
CA PRO A 29 -11.79 -15.76 -8.62
C PRO A 29 -11.72 -14.73 -7.48
N TYR A 30 -12.28 -15.03 -6.31
CA TYR A 30 -12.21 -14.16 -5.14
C TYR A 30 -10.83 -14.22 -4.48
N PHE A 31 -10.20 -15.40 -4.45
CA PHE A 31 -8.82 -15.54 -3.98
C PHE A 31 -7.84 -14.80 -4.88
N ASP A 32 -8.00 -14.89 -6.21
CA ASP A 32 -7.15 -14.16 -7.16
C ASP A 32 -7.29 -12.64 -6.99
N LEU A 33 -8.51 -12.16 -6.74
CA LEU A 33 -8.75 -10.75 -6.44
C LEU A 33 -8.07 -10.33 -5.13
N LEU A 34 -8.17 -11.13 -4.08
CA LEU A 34 -7.53 -10.86 -2.80
C LEU A 34 -6.00 -10.80 -2.91
N LEU A 35 -5.40 -11.73 -3.66
CA LEU A 35 -3.96 -11.74 -3.95
C LEU A 35 -3.54 -10.51 -4.77
N SER A 36 -4.36 -10.09 -5.73
CA SER A 36 -4.10 -8.90 -6.54
C SER A 36 -4.15 -7.62 -5.71
N ILE A 37 -5.10 -7.52 -4.78
CA ILE A 37 -5.14 -6.43 -3.81
C ILE A 37 -3.90 -6.48 -2.91
N ALA A 38 -3.50 -7.65 -2.42
CA ALA A 38 -2.33 -7.80 -1.57
C ALA A 38 -1.03 -7.32 -2.26
N LEU A 39 -0.86 -7.61 -3.56
CA LEU A 39 0.23 -7.07 -4.37
C LEU A 39 0.18 -5.54 -4.48
N GLY A 40 -1.02 -4.98 -4.73
CA GLY A 40 -1.21 -3.52 -4.72
C GLY A 40 -0.85 -2.89 -3.37
N MET A 41 -1.27 -3.52 -2.27
CA MET A 41 -0.95 -3.06 -0.92
C MET A 41 0.57 -3.08 -0.65
N ALA A 42 1.29 -4.09 -1.15
CA ALA A 42 2.74 -4.20 -1.00
C ALA A 42 3.49 -2.98 -1.57
N ARG A 43 3.02 -2.43 -2.70
CA ARG A 43 3.56 -1.19 -3.28
C ARG A 43 3.15 0.07 -2.51
N ILE A 44 1.87 0.17 -2.12
CA ILE A 44 1.34 1.40 -1.51
C ILE A 44 1.87 1.63 -0.11
N TYR A 45 2.06 0.58 0.70
CA TYR A 45 2.53 0.72 2.09
C TYR A 45 3.77 1.60 2.22
N PRO A 46 4.89 1.29 1.54
CA PRO A 46 6.10 2.10 1.67
C PRO A 46 5.91 3.52 1.11
N VAL A 47 5.16 3.71 0.01
CA VAL A 47 4.86 5.04 -0.52
C VAL A 47 4.08 5.88 0.49
N ALA A 48 2.98 5.35 0.99
CA ALA A 48 2.11 6.06 1.92
C ALA A 48 2.78 6.33 3.27
N TYR A 49 3.73 5.47 3.68
CA TYR A 49 4.53 5.68 4.88
C TYR A 49 5.58 6.79 4.71
N LEU A 50 6.26 6.85 3.56
CA LEU A 50 7.34 7.79 3.31
C LEU A 50 6.84 9.18 2.88
N VAL A 51 5.81 9.24 2.03
CA VAL A 51 5.37 10.50 1.40
C VAL A 51 4.46 11.27 2.36
N PRO A 52 4.85 12.50 2.80
CA PRO A 52 4.13 13.25 3.84
C PRO A 52 2.66 13.55 3.53
N VAL A 53 2.29 13.70 2.25
CA VAL A 53 0.91 14.02 1.83
C VAL A 53 -0.13 13.00 2.30
N PHE A 54 0.25 11.74 2.53
CA PHE A 54 -0.68 10.70 2.98
C PHE A 54 -0.91 10.73 4.49
N CYS A 55 -0.19 11.56 5.24
CA CYS A 55 -0.38 11.75 6.68
C CYS A 55 -0.36 10.45 7.50
N PHE A 56 0.39 9.41 7.08
CA PHE A 56 0.42 8.12 7.78
C PHE A 56 0.94 8.22 9.21
N GLN A 57 1.75 9.24 9.51
CA GLN A 57 2.19 9.55 10.87
C GLN A 57 1.01 9.93 11.79
N HIS A 58 -0.05 10.51 11.24
CA HIS A 58 -1.27 10.90 11.95
C HIS A 58 -2.32 9.78 11.97
N LEU A 59 -2.34 8.92 10.95
CA LEU A 59 -3.24 7.75 10.88
C LEU A 59 -2.71 6.59 11.73
N ARG A 60 -3.41 6.27 12.82
CA ARG A 60 -3.09 5.16 13.72
C ARG A 60 -4.15 4.05 13.66
N GLY A 61 -3.71 2.79 13.76
CA GLY A 61 -4.60 1.62 13.86
C GLY A 61 -5.32 1.28 12.55
N LEU A 62 -6.57 0.82 12.67
CA LEU A 62 -7.37 0.26 11.59
C LEU A 62 -7.55 1.18 10.35
N PRO A 63 -7.76 2.51 10.50
CA PRO A 63 -7.93 3.41 9.35
C PRO A 63 -6.75 3.38 8.37
N ARG A 64 -5.53 3.18 8.87
CA ARG A 64 -4.33 3.08 8.02
C ARG A 64 -4.46 1.94 7.03
N HIS A 65 -4.85 0.76 7.51
CA HIS A 65 -5.00 -0.43 6.67
C HIS A 65 -6.18 -0.30 5.72
N ALA A 66 -7.28 0.33 6.14
CA ALA A 66 -8.45 0.60 5.29
C ALA A 66 -8.11 1.50 4.10
N VAL A 67 -7.31 2.56 4.30
CA VAL A 67 -6.86 3.45 3.22
C VAL A 67 -5.96 2.70 2.24
N VAL A 68 -4.97 1.93 2.73
CA VAL A 68 -4.10 1.12 1.84
C VAL A 68 -4.91 0.11 1.05
N PHE A 69 -5.88 -0.55 1.69
CA PHE A 69 -6.75 -1.51 1.03
C PHE A 69 -7.59 -0.84 -0.07
N ALA A 70 -8.22 0.30 0.22
CA ALA A 70 -9.01 1.05 -0.74
C ALA A 70 -8.19 1.52 -1.94
N LEU A 71 -6.97 2.04 -1.71
CA LEU A 71 -6.07 2.43 -2.78
C LEU A 71 -5.55 1.20 -3.57
N GLY A 72 -5.36 0.06 -2.92
CA GLY A 72 -4.94 -1.19 -3.54
C GLY A 72 -6.02 -1.86 -4.39
N MET A 73 -7.30 -1.54 -4.18
CA MET A 73 -8.38 -1.98 -5.05
C MET A 73 -8.35 -1.32 -6.42
N LEU A 74 -7.78 -0.11 -6.55
CA LEU A 74 -7.76 0.64 -7.81
C LEU A 74 -7.08 -0.13 -8.96
N PRO A 75 -5.86 -0.69 -8.80
CA PRO A 75 -5.21 -1.49 -9.83
C PRO A 75 -5.59 -2.98 -9.82
N ALA A 76 -6.38 -3.44 -8.84
CA ALA A 76 -6.57 -4.87 -8.57
C ALA A 76 -7.17 -5.64 -9.76
N SER A 77 -8.04 -4.99 -10.55
CA SER A 77 -8.62 -5.60 -11.75
C SER A 77 -7.58 -5.88 -12.83
N GLY A 78 -6.62 -4.97 -13.04
CA GLY A 78 -5.52 -5.13 -14.01
C GLY A 78 -4.49 -6.15 -13.55
N ILE A 79 -4.10 -6.10 -12.27
CA ILE A 79 -3.17 -7.06 -11.66
C ILE A 79 -3.75 -8.49 -11.74
N ARG A 80 -5.05 -8.65 -11.47
CA ARG A 80 -5.72 -9.95 -11.54
C ARG A 80 -5.65 -10.58 -12.93
N GLN A 81 -5.90 -9.80 -13.97
CA GLN A 81 -5.80 -10.30 -15.36
C GLN A 81 -4.37 -10.78 -15.65
N ALA A 82 -3.36 -9.99 -15.27
CA ALA A 82 -1.96 -10.37 -15.45
C ALA A 82 -1.56 -11.63 -14.67
N LEU A 83 -2.11 -11.85 -13.46
CA LEU A 83 -1.85 -13.05 -12.67
C LEU A 83 -2.44 -14.31 -13.31
N ILE A 84 -3.65 -14.21 -13.86
CA ILE A 84 -4.32 -15.33 -14.53
C ILE A 84 -3.55 -15.73 -15.79
N ASP A 85 -3.14 -14.75 -16.59
CA ASP A 85 -2.41 -14.99 -17.85
C ASP A 85 -1.02 -15.61 -17.61
N ALA A 86 -0.35 -15.21 -16.53
CA ALA A 86 1.02 -15.65 -16.22
C ALA A 86 1.12 -17.01 -15.50
N GLN A 87 0.00 -17.63 -15.09
CA GLN A 87 -0.04 -18.90 -14.34
C GLN A 87 0.99 -18.96 -13.19
N VAL A 88 0.96 -17.93 -12.34
CA VAL A 88 1.99 -17.67 -11.33
C VAL A 88 2.02 -18.77 -10.26
N ASN A 89 3.20 -19.36 -10.01
CA ASN A 89 3.44 -20.28 -8.89
C ASN A 89 3.67 -19.50 -7.57
N TRP A 90 3.55 -20.16 -6.42
CA TRP A 90 3.75 -19.56 -5.10
C TRP A 90 5.12 -18.89 -4.91
N LEU A 91 6.18 -19.46 -5.49
CA LEU A 91 7.52 -18.88 -5.43
C LEU A 91 7.63 -17.59 -6.25
N SER A 92 7.06 -17.54 -7.45
CA SER A 92 7.05 -16.32 -8.25
C SER A 92 6.14 -15.26 -7.64
N LEU A 93 5.03 -15.65 -6.99
CA LEU A 93 4.18 -14.74 -6.23
C LEU A 93 4.95 -14.08 -5.06
N ALA A 94 5.75 -14.83 -4.31
CA ALA A 94 6.61 -14.28 -3.27
C ALA A 94 7.64 -13.29 -3.85
N GLY A 95 8.23 -13.63 -5.00
CA GLY A 95 9.14 -12.72 -5.74
C GLY A 95 8.44 -11.44 -6.22
N LEU A 96 7.21 -11.54 -6.71
CA LEU A 96 6.36 -10.42 -7.10
C LEU A 96 6.05 -9.51 -5.91
N MET A 97 5.66 -10.08 -4.76
CA MET A 97 5.42 -9.32 -3.52
C MET A 97 6.66 -8.53 -3.09
N PHE A 98 7.83 -9.18 -3.12
CA PHE A 98 9.09 -8.52 -2.78
C PHE A 98 9.43 -7.40 -3.78
N LYS A 99 9.29 -7.67 -5.08
CA LYS A 99 9.49 -6.67 -6.14
C LYS A 99 8.59 -5.45 -5.93
N GLU A 100 7.30 -5.65 -5.69
CA GLU A 100 6.34 -4.56 -5.50
C GLU A 100 6.66 -3.72 -4.25
N LEU A 101 7.12 -4.37 -3.17
CA LEU A 101 7.57 -3.68 -1.97
C LEU A 101 8.82 -2.82 -2.23
N VAL A 102 9.81 -3.35 -2.95
CA VAL A 102 11.03 -2.61 -3.33
C VAL A 102 10.69 -1.44 -4.25
N LEU A 103 9.84 -1.66 -5.26
CA LEU A 103 9.39 -0.59 -6.16
C LEU A 103 8.64 0.51 -5.40
N GLY A 104 7.72 0.12 -4.52
CA GLY A 104 7.00 1.08 -3.67
C GLY A 104 7.95 1.87 -2.76
N PHE A 105 8.99 1.24 -2.22
CA PHE A 105 10.01 1.94 -1.43
C PHE A 105 10.78 2.97 -2.26
N LEU A 106 11.28 2.58 -3.43
CA LEU A 106 12.02 3.48 -4.31
C LEU A 106 11.15 4.66 -4.79
N LEU A 107 9.91 4.38 -5.18
CA LEU A 107 8.93 5.41 -5.53
C LEU A 107 8.62 6.32 -4.35
N GLY A 108 8.44 5.76 -3.15
CA GLY A 108 8.18 6.50 -1.92
C GLY A 108 9.31 7.47 -1.59
N VAL A 109 10.57 7.04 -1.71
CA VAL A 109 11.74 7.91 -1.53
C VAL A 109 11.73 9.05 -2.55
N LEU A 110 11.53 8.73 -3.83
CA LEU A 110 11.54 9.72 -4.91
C LEU A 110 10.44 10.78 -4.73
N LEU A 111 9.23 10.35 -4.40
CA LEU A 111 8.09 11.24 -4.17
C LEU A 111 8.21 12.03 -2.85
N ALA A 112 8.93 11.51 -1.86
CA ALA A 112 9.18 12.19 -0.58
C ALA A 112 10.27 13.28 -0.67
N MET A 113 11.21 13.17 -1.62
CA MET A 113 12.33 14.11 -1.80
C MET A 113 11.95 15.60 -1.76
N PRO A 114 10.94 16.11 -2.51
CA PRO A 114 10.62 17.54 -2.47
C PRO A 114 10.22 18.00 -1.07
N PHE A 115 9.51 17.18 -0.31
CA PHE A 115 9.08 17.54 1.05
C PHE A 115 10.28 17.62 2.01
N TRP A 116 11.18 16.63 1.96
CA TRP A 116 12.39 16.64 2.76
C TRP A 116 13.31 17.80 2.40
N LEU A 117 13.37 18.17 1.12
CA LEU A 117 14.14 19.31 0.64
C LEU A 117 13.66 20.61 1.28
N TYR A 118 12.36 20.92 1.17
CA TYR A 118 11.81 22.17 1.72
C TYR A 118 11.79 22.18 3.25
N GLU A 119 11.54 21.05 3.90
CA GLU A 119 11.69 20.89 5.36
C GLU A 119 13.12 21.20 5.82
N SER A 120 14.12 20.68 5.09
CA SER A 120 15.54 20.94 5.38
C SER A 120 15.92 22.41 5.16
N VAL A 121 15.38 23.06 4.12
CA VAL A 121 15.59 24.50 3.89
C VAL A 121 15.03 25.32 5.06
N GLY A 122 13.84 24.99 5.55
CA GLY A 122 13.27 25.65 6.74
C GLY A 122 14.13 25.44 7.98
N ALA A 123 14.63 24.22 8.20
CA ALA A 123 15.54 23.90 9.30
C ALA A 123 16.88 24.66 9.23
N LEU A 124 17.42 24.89 8.03
CA LEU A 124 18.63 25.71 7.83
C LEU A 124 18.38 27.18 8.22
N LEU A 125 17.23 27.74 7.86
CA LEU A 125 16.86 29.11 8.26
C LEU A 125 16.61 29.24 9.76
N ASP A 126 16.04 28.22 10.39
CA ASP A 126 15.88 28.16 11.85
C ASP A 126 17.24 28.04 12.58
N ASN A 127 18.20 27.32 12.00
CA ASN A 127 19.59 27.29 12.51
C ASN A 127 20.24 28.68 12.45
N GLN A 128 20.10 29.39 11.34
CA GLN A 128 20.75 30.69 11.13
C GLN A 128 20.23 31.79 12.06
N ARG A 129 18.94 31.77 12.40
CA ARG A 129 18.35 32.71 13.38
C ARG A 129 18.64 32.33 14.84
N GLY A 130 19.30 31.19 15.08
CA GLY A 130 19.60 30.70 16.42
C GLY A 130 18.45 30.02 17.15
N ALA A 131 17.36 29.66 16.47
CA ALA A 131 16.20 29.00 17.11
C ALA A 131 16.52 27.60 17.64
N LEU A 132 17.60 26.98 17.15
CA LEU A 132 18.03 25.63 17.50
C LEU A 132 19.20 25.62 18.51
N ILE A 133 19.68 26.78 18.97
CA ILE A 133 20.79 26.88 19.94
C ILE A 133 20.37 26.35 21.32
N GLY A 134 19.09 26.48 21.69
CA GLY A 134 18.56 26.05 22.98
C GLY A 134 18.65 24.54 23.22
N GLY A 135 18.26 23.71 22.25
CA GLY A 135 18.33 22.25 22.39
C GLY A 135 19.73 21.68 22.21
N GLN A 136 20.61 22.38 21.49
CA GLN A 136 22.06 22.05 21.47
C GLN A 136 22.73 22.26 22.83
N LEU A 137 22.32 23.28 23.59
CA LEU A 137 22.87 23.57 24.92
C LEU A 137 22.23 22.72 26.02
N ASN A 138 20.94 22.39 25.91
CA ASN A 138 20.24 21.56 26.88
C ASN A 138 19.42 20.45 26.21
N PRO A 139 19.99 19.23 26.09
CA PRO A 139 19.31 18.10 25.47
C PRO A 139 18.10 17.60 26.28
N ALA A 140 17.91 18.05 27.54
CA ALA A 140 16.70 17.74 28.32
C ALA A 140 15.45 18.49 27.82
N LEU A 141 15.60 19.48 26.93
CA LEU A 141 14.48 20.19 26.29
C LEU A 141 13.81 19.39 25.16
N GLY A 142 14.35 18.22 24.80
CA GLY A 142 13.85 17.38 23.71
C GLY A 142 14.49 17.67 22.36
N THR A 143 13.97 17.04 21.30
CA THR A 143 14.45 17.24 19.93
C THR A 143 14.23 18.68 19.49
N ASP A 144 15.27 19.29 18.91
CA ASP A 144 15.19 20.61 18.30
C ASP A 144 13.98 20.71 17.35
N THR A 145 13.03 21.58 17.70
CA THR A 145 11.85 21.83 16.86
C THR A 145 12.20 22.89 15.81
N THR A 146 11.83 22.65 14.56
CA THR A 146 12.06 23.56 13.43
C THR A 146 10.75 24.16 12.92
N PRO A 147 10.24 25.26 13.53
CA PRO A 147 8.98 25.86 13.12
C PRO A 147 8.90 26.18 11.61
N LEU A 148 9.99 26.68 11.02
CA LEU A 148 10.03 26.92 9.57
C LEU A 148 10.12 25.64 8.76
N GLY A 149 10.85 24.64 9.25
CA GLY A 149 10.94 23.33 8.60
C GLY A 149 9.55 22.71 8.43
N HIS A 150 8.78 22.69 9.52
CA HIS A 150 7.39 22.24 9.50
C HIS A 150 6.51 23.11 8.60
N LEU A 151 6.61 24.44 8.69
CA LEU A 151 5.82 25.34 7.84
C LEU A 151 6.07 25.10 6.35
N PHE A 152 7.33 24.99 5.93
CA PHE A 152 7.68 24.80 4.52
C PHE A 152 7.25 23.43 3.99
N LYS A 153 7.32 22.39 4.83
CA LYS A 153 6.78 21.08 4.49
C LYS A 153 5.27 21.14 4.26
N GLU A 154 4.51 21.75 5.18
CA GLU A 154 3.06 21.90 5.07
C GLU A 154 2.66 22.76 3.87
N MET A 155 3.39 23.85 3.59
CA MET A 155 3.20 24.66 2.38
C MET A 155 3.44 23.84 1.11
N THR A 156 4.44 22.98 1.09
CA THR A 156 4.72 22.10 -0.05
C THR A 156 3.60 21.09 -0.27
N ILE A 157 3.06 20.50 0.82
CA ILE A 157 1.87 19.63 0.79
C ILE A 157 0.68 20.39 0.21
N LEU A 158 0.39 21.58 0.73
CA LEU A 158 -0.73 22.40 0.29
C LEU A 158 -0.61 22.78 -1.19
N LEU A 159 0.58 23.21 -1.64
CA LEU A 159 0.83 23.54 -3.04
C LEU A 159 0.65 22.33 -3.96
N LEU A 160 1.17 21.16 -3.56
CA LEU A 160 0.99 19.94 -4.34
C LEU A 160 -0.51 19.59 -4.46
N VAL A 161 -1.26 19.64 -3.36
CA VAL A 161 -2.70 19.31 -3.37
C VAL A 161 -3.50 20.34 -4.16
N ALA A 162 -3.15 21.63 -4.09
CA ALA A 162 -3.85 22.70 -4.80
C ALA A 162 -3.55 22.72 -6.31
N THR A 163 -2.36 22.30 -6.74
CA THR A 163 -1.94 22.37 -8.15
C THR A 163 -2.08 21.05 -8.88
N LEU A 164 -1.44 19.99 -8.38
CA LEU A 164 -1.42 18.66 -8.99
C LEU A 164 -2.62 17.81 -8.54
N GLY A 165 -3.05 18.01 -7.29
CA GLY A 165 -4.09 17.20 -6.66
C GLY A 165 -3.60 15.82 -6.25
N ILE A 166 -4.35 15.17 -5.35
CA ILE A 166 -4.02 13.83 -4.86
C ILE A 166 -4.19 12.77 -5.96
N GLY A 167 -5.07 13.01 -6.93
CA GLY A 167 -5.34 12.08 -8.02
C GLY A 167 -4.16 11.83 -8.97
N THR A 168 -3.35 12.86 -9.25
CA THR A 168 -2.15 12.71 -10.09
C THR A 168 -1.04 11.95 -9.36
N LEU A 169 -0.89 12.17 -8.05
CA LEU A 169 0.02 11.38 -7.22
C LEU A 169 -0.37 9.90 -7.17
N THR A 170 -1.65 9.59 -7.02
CA THR A 170 -2.09 8.19 -7.02
C THR A 170 -1.92 7.54 -8.39
N GLN A 171 -2.09 8.29 -9.48
CA GLN A 171 -1.78 7.81 -10.83
C GLN A 171 -0.29 7.47 -10.98
N LEU A 172 0.62 8.34 -10.53
CA LEU A 172 2.08 8.12 -10.57
C LEU A 172 2.54 6.86 -9.84
N ILE A 173 1.80 6.40 -8.81
CA ILE A 173 2.11 5.15 -8.10
C ILE A 173 1.86 3.92 -8.99
N TRP A 174 0.96 4.05 -9.96
CA TRP A 174 0.47 2.94 -10.79
C TRP A 174 0.94 2.96 -12.25
N THR A 175 1.47 4.09 -12.72
CA THR A 175 2.19 4.17 -14.00
C THR A 175 3.49 3.38 -13.96
#